data_AF-A0A529LNG6-F1
#
_entry.id   AF-A0A529LNG6-F1
#
_cell.length_a   1.000
_cell.length_b   1.000
_cell.length_c   1.000
_cell.angle_alpha   90.00
_cell.angle_beta   90.00
_cell.angle_gamma   90.00
#
_symmetry.space_group_name_H-M   'P 1'
#
loop_
_entity.id
_entity.type
_entity.pdbx_description
1 polymer ?
#
loop_
_entity_poly.entity_id
_entity_poly.type
_entity_poly.pdbx_seq_one_letter_code
_entity_poly.pdbx_strand_id
1 'polypeptide(L)'
;MRKALRIIPVLDLKDGVVVRAQQGKRDRYRPIVTPLSRSPDVVAVAEGLRGLYPFSTFYIADLDAIEGGTPNSDALARLRTMAEPPELWVDAGVADEKTLLAALAERSLSPVLGSESQRDDMLLRRFRDHPDLILSLDFVGDSFCGPRSLLEEPELWPQKVIVMTLAKGG
;
A
#
# COMPACT_ATOMS: atom_id res chain seq x y z
N MET A 1 20.57 -6.66 17.27
CA MET A 1 20.81 -6.23 15.88
C MET A 1 20.32 -4.80 15.73
N ARG A 2 21.11 -3.91 15.12
CA ARG A 2 20.69 -2.52 14.89
C ARG A 2 19.56 -2.54 13.84
N LYS A 3 18.37 -2.02 14.15
CA LYS A 3 17.33 -1.83 13.12
C LYS A 3 17.92 -0.91 12.05
N ALA A 4 18.10 -1.41 10.84
CA ALA A 4 18.56 -0.62 9.72
C ALA A 4 17.42 0.30 9.26
N LEU A 5 17.76 1.53 8.87
CA LEU A 5 16.81 2.41 8.20
C LEU A 5 16.40 1.76 6.87
N ARG A 6 15.09 1.64 6.63
CA ARG A 6 14.53 1.14 5.36
C ARG A 6 13.81 2.29 4.66
N ILE A 7 14.17 2.54 3.40
CA ILE A 7 13.46 3.47 2.53
C ILE A 7 12.62 2.61 1.58
N ILE A 8 11.31 2.88 1.52
CA ILE A 8 10.34 2.12 0.71
C ILE A 8 9.70 3.10 -0.27
N PRO A 9 9.93 2.99 -1.58
CA PRO A 9 9.24 3.79 -2.57
C PRO A 9 7.76 3.41 -2.64
N VAL A 10 6.93 4.43 -2.88
CA VAL A 10 5.49 4.28 -3.10
C VAL A 10 5.20 4.35 -4.60
N LEU A 11 4.42 3.40 -5.11
CA LEU A 11 3.86 3.42 -6.45
C LEU A 11 2.33 3.54 -6.35
N ASP A 12 1.80 4.69 -6.75
CA ASP A 12 0.36 4.88 -6.92
C ASP A 12 -0.06 4.27 -8.26
N LEU A 13 -0.95 3.27 -8.25
CA LEU A 13 -1.43 2.59 -9.46
C LEU A 13 -2.86 3.00 -9.79
N LYS A 14 -3.09 3.38 -11.05
CA LYS A 14 -4.41 3.61 -11.62
C LYS A 14 -4.41 3.21 -13.08
N ASP A 15 -5.46 2.54 -13.53
CA ASP A 15 -5.62 2.01 -14.89
C ASP A 15 -4.40 1.18 -15.35
N GLY A 16 -3.82 0.38 -14.46
CA GLY A 16 -2.69 -0.52 -14.75
C GLY A 16 -1.30 0.14 -14.82
N VAL A 17 -1.19 1.45 -14.58
CA VAL A 17 0.06 2.22 -14.69
C VAL A 17 0.36 3.04 -13.44
N VAL A 18 1.62 3.42 -13.26
CA VAL A 18 2.03 4.33 -12.19
C VAL A 18 1.57 5.74 -12.52
N VAL A 19 0.86 6.36 -11.59
CA VAL A 19 0.37 7.73 -11.69
C VAL A 19 1.02 8.62 -10.66
N ARG A 20 0.96 9.94 -10.89
CA ARG A 20 1.32 10.93 -9.89
C ARG A 20 0.09 11.24 -9.03
N ALA A 21 0.13 10.89 -7.75
CA ALA A 21 -0.88 11.37 -6.81
C ALA A 21 -0.85 12.90 -6.68
N GLN A 22 -2.04 13.50 -6.67
CA GLN A 22 -2.26 14.93 -6.51
C GLN A 22 -3.21 15.20 -5.34
N GLN A 23 -2.70 15.08 -4.10
CA GLN A 23 -3.39 15.50 -2.87
C GLN A 23 -4.85 15.03 -2.77
N GLY A 24 -5.13 13.77 -3.13
CA GLY A 24 -6.49 13.21 -3.07
C GLY A 24 -7.43 13.62 -4.21
N LYS A 25 -7.00 14.48 -5.16
CA LYS A 25 -7.76 14.84 -6.37
C LYS A 25 -7.61 13.77 -7.45
N ARG A 26 -8.22 12.61 -7.20
CA ARG A 26 -8.03 11.38 -7.99
C ARG A 26 -8.47 11.51 -9.45
N ASP A 27 -9.40 12.42 -9.73
CA ASP A 27 -9.82 12.86 -11.07
C ASP A 27 -8.70 13.52 -11.89
N ARG A 28 -7.69 14.06 -11.21
CA ARG A 28 -6.54 14.76 -11.82
C ARG A 28 -5.31 13.89 -11.93
N TYR A 29 -5.38 12.63 -11.51
CA TYR A 29 -4.22 11.75 -11.57
C TYR A 29 -3.87 11.49 -13.04
N ARG A 30 -2.57 11.50 -13.31
CA ARG A 30 -2.00 11.34 -14.65
C ARG A 30 -0.85 10.35 -14.57
N PRO A 31 -0.59 9.58 -15.64
CA PRO A 31 0.59 8.73 -15.73
C PRO A 31 1.85 9.50 -15.33
N ILE A 32 2.70 8.87 -14.53
CA ILE A 32 3.89 9.53 -13.99
C ILE A 32 4.84 9.93 -15.13
N VAL A 33 5.38 11.14 -15.03
CA VAL A 33 6.49 11.61 -15.87
C VAL A 33 7.65 11.91 -14.94
N THR A 34 8.74 11.17 -15.09
CA THR A 34 9.89 11.20 -14.19
C THR A 34 11.18 10.95 -14.97
N PRO A 35 12.32 11.56 -14.58
CA PRO A 35 13.61 11.21 -15.19
C PRO A 35 14.05 9.77 -14.90
N LEU A 36 13.40 9.09 -13.94
CA LEU A 36 13.76 7.73 -13.53
C LEU A 36 13.23 6.65 -14.49
N SER A 37 12.20 6.93 -15.28
CA SER A 37 11.62 5.98 -16.21
C SER A 37 11.05 6.68 -17.44
N ARG A 38 11.20 6.05 -18.61
CA ARG A 38 10.66 6.55 -19.89
C ARG A 38 9.18 6.19 -20.09
N SER A 39 8.61 5.39 -19.20
CA SER A 39 7.25 4.87 -19.29
C SER A 39 6.60 4.87 -17.91
N PRO A 40 5.27 5.08 -17.80
CA PRO A 40 4.54 4.91 -16.55
C PRO A 40 4.30 3.43 -16.20
N ASP A 41 4.80 2.49 -17.02
CA ASP A 41 4.73 1.06 -16.72
C ASP A 41 5.35 0.75 -15.35
N VAL A 42 4.65 -0.09 -14.57
CA VAL A 42 5.01 -0.38 -13.18
C VAL A 42 6.39 -1.01 -13.03
N VAL A 43 6.79 -1.89 -13.94
CA VAL A 43 8.11 -2.55 -13.90
C VAL A 43 9.18 -1.54 -14.29
N ALA A 44 8.97 -0.78 -15.36
CA ALA A 44 9.92 0.24 -15.81
C ALA A 44 10.18 1.30 -14.73
N VAL A 45 9.14 1.74 -14.01
CA VAL A 45 9.28 2.68 -12.89
C VAL A 45 10.01 2.05 -11.70
N ALA A 46 9.69 0.79 -11.35
CA ALA A 46 10.38 0.08 -10.26
C ALA A 46 11.87 -0.13 -10.57
N GLU A 47 12.23 -0.48 -11.81
CA GLU A 47 13.62 -0.59 -12.26
C GLU A 47 14.33 0.77 -12.25
N GLY A 48 13.66 1.83 -12.72
CA GLY A 48 14.16 3.19 -12.65
C GLY A 48 14.51 3.64 -11.23
N LEU A 49 13.63 3.35 -10.27
CA LEU A 49 13.88 3.59 -8.85
C LEU A 49 15.05 2.73 -8.33
N ARG A 50 15.15 1.47 -8.77
CA ARG A 50 16.26 0.59 -8.41
C ARG A 50 17.62 1.02 -8.96
N GLY A 51 17.61 1.82 -10.03
CA GLY A 51 18.82 2.51 -10.50
C GLY A 51 19.40 3.52 -9.50
N LEU A 52 18.58 4.02 -8.55
CA LEU A 52 19.05 4.93 -7.48
C LEU A 52 19.53 4.16 -6.24
N TYR A 53 18.81 3.11 -5.86
CA TYR A 53 19.09 2.30 -4.68
C TYR A 53 18.41 0.93 -4.83
N PRO A 54 19.02 -0.19 -4.39
CA PRO A 54 18.44 -1.53 -4.52
C PRO A 54 17.24 -1.73 -3.56
N PHE A 55 16.12 -1.09 -3.86
CA PHE A 55 14.90 -1.19 -3.08
C PHE A 55 14.34 -2.62 -3.14
N SER A 56 14.34 -3.29 -1.98
CA SER A 56 13.71 -4.60 -1.81
C SER A 56 12.21 -4.49 -1.51
N THR A 57 11.81 -3.36 -0.92
CA THR A 57 10.45 -2.86 -0.61
C THR A 57 9.80 -2.05 -1.71
N PHE A 58 8.58 -2.36 -2.18
CA PHE A 58 7.69 -1.32 -2.72
C PHE A 58 6.34 -1.32 -1.97
N TYR A 59 5.87 -0.12 -1.65
CA TYR A 59 4.49 0.11 -1.24
C TYR A 59 3.67 0.44 -2.47
N ILE A 60 2.54 -0.22 -2.65
CA ILE A 60 1.65 -0.09 -3.80
C ILE A 60 0.30 0.40 -3.30
N ALA A 61 -0.10 1.60 -3.72
CA ALA A 61 -1.47 2.07 -3.54
C ALA A 61 -2.26 1.70 -4.80
N ASP A 62 -3.08 0.65 -4.73
CA ASP A 62 -3.97 0.23 -5.81
C ASP A 62 -5.22 1.13 -5.80
N LEU A 63 -5.14 2.26 -6.50
CA LEU A 63 -6.17 3.29 -6.43
C LEU A 63 -7.50 2.83 -7.02
N ASP A 64 -7.46 1.97 -8.04
CA ASP A 64 -8.69 1.41 -8.61
C ASP A 64 -9.40 0.53 -7.58
N ALA A 65 -8.67 -0.34 -6.87
CA ALA A 65 -9.25 -1.14 -5.79
C ALA A 65 -9.74 -0.26 -4.61
N ILE A 66 -8.95 0.74 -4.20
CA ILE A 66 -9.32 1.69 -3.15
C ILE A 66 -10.58 2.50 -3.53
N GLU A 67 -10.81 2.76 -4.81
CA GLU A 67 -12.02 3.39 -5.35
C GLU A 67 -13.22 2.42 -5.48
N GLY A 68 -13.06 1.15 -5.12
CA GLY A 68 -14.07 0.10 -5.25
C GLY A 68 -14.17 -0.50 -6.66
N GLY A 69 -13.20 -0.20 -7.52
CA GLY A 69 -13.06 -0.74 -8.87
C GLY A 69 -12.30 -2.07 -8.92
N THR A 70 -11.87 -2.43 -10.13
CA THR A 70 -11.12 -3.68 -10.37
C THR A 70 -9.67 -3.52 -9.90
N PRO A 71 -9.13 -4.45 -9.09
CA PRO A 71 -7.73 -4.40 -8.69
C PRO A 71 -6.76 -4.52 -9.85
N ASN A 72 -5.59 -3.90 -9.71
CA ASN A 72 -4.50 -3.89 -10.68
C ASN A 72 -3.67 -5.20 -10.65
N SER A 73 -4.33 -6.36 -10.63
CA SER A 73 -3.69 -7.68 -10.46
C SER A 73 -2.62 -7.98 -11.51
N ASP A 74 -2.80 -7.53 -12.76
CA ASP A 74 -1.81 -7.72 -13.83
C ASP A 74 -0.54 -6.88 -13.60
N ALA A 75 -0.68 -5.66 -13.06
CA ALA A 75 0.47 -4.84 -12.68
C ALA A 75 1.24 -5.49 -11.52
N LEU A 76 0.54 -5.98 -10.50
CA LEU A 76 1.13 -6.71 -9.38
C LEU A 76 1.80 -8.02 -9.84
N ALA A 77 1.19 -8.76 -10.78
CA ALA A 77 1.78 -9.96 -11.37
C ALA A 77 3.11 -9.64 -12.06
N ARG A 78 3.17 -8.59 -12.87
CA ARG A 78 4.40 -8.18 -13.58
C ARG A 78 5.55 -7.84 -12.62
N LEU A 79 5.26 -7.12 -11.54
CA LEU A 79 6.26 -6.84 -10.48
C LEU A 79 6.80 -8.13 -9.84
N ARG A 80 5.93 -9.11 -9.59
CA ARG A 80 6.32 -10.40 -9.00
C ARG A 80 7.15 -11.29 -9.94
N THR A 81 7.04 -11.07 -11.25
CA THR A 81 7.80 -11.81 -12.27
C THR A 81 9.11 -11.15 -12.68
N MET A 82 9.49 -10.03 -12.04
CA MET A 82 10.80 -9.41 -12.25
C MET A 82 11.95 -10.37 -11.92
N ALA A 83 13.13 -10.15 -12.49
CA ALA A 83 14.31 -10.99 -12.20
C ALA A 83 14.66 -11.01 -10.70
N GLU A 84 14.48 -9.87 -10.02
CA GLU A 84 14.59 -9.74 -8.57
C GLU A 84 13.26 -9.21 -8.00
N PRO A 85 12.26 -10.08 -7.74
CA PRO A 85 10.95 -9.63 -7.27
C PRO A 85 11.07 -8.87 -5.95
N PRO A 86 10.53 -7.64 -5.84
CA PRO A 86 10.43 -6.98 -4.55
C PRO A 86 9.37 -7.64 -3.65
N GLU A 87 9.48 -7.40 -2.35
CA GLU A 87 8.34 -7.53 -1.44
C GLU A 87 7.33 -6.43 -1.80
N LEU A 88 6.04 -6.77 -1.85
CA LEU A 88 4.98 -5.84 -2.19
C LEU A 88 4.09 -5.60 -0.98
N TRP A 89 4.06 -4.37 -0.48
CA TRP A 89 3.09 -3.93 0.51
C TRP A 89 1.92 -3.30 -0.23
N VAL A 90 0.77 -3.96 -0.27
CA VAL A 90 -0.33 -3.57 -1.15
C VAL A 90 -1.48 -3.02 -0.32
N ASP A 91 -1.76 -1.74 -0.49
CA ASP A 91 -3.01 -1.13 -0.06
C ASP A 91 -4.01 -1.19 -1.22
N ALA A 92 -5.11 -1.90 -0.98
CA ALA A 92 -6.21 -2.07 -1.92
C ALA A 92 -7.55 -1.66 -1.30
N GLY A 93 -7.55 -0.86 -0.22
CA GLY A 93 -8.76 -0.42 0.46
C GLY A 93 -9.56 -1.55 1.11
N VAL A 94 -8.86 -2.59 1.59
CA VAL A 94 -9.50 -3.79 2.16
C VAL A 94 -10.28 -3.41 3.42
N ALA A 95 -11.59 -3.68 3.41
CA ALA A 95 -12.50 -3.33 4.50
C ALA A 95 -13.42 -4.49 4.94
N ASP A 96 -13.20 -5.70 4.41
CA ASP A 96 -13.99 -6.89 4.74
C ASP A 96 -13.13 -8.16 4.81
N GLU A 97 -13.62 -9.16 5.55
CA GLU A 97 -12.89 -10.40 5.83
C GLU A 97 -12.63 -11.23 4.58
N LYS A 98 -13.58 -11.27 3.63
CA LYS A 98 -13.45 -12.08 2.41
C LYS A 98 -12.31 -11.54 1.55
N THR A 99 -12.26 -10.23 1.35
CA THR A 99 -11.21 -9.57 0.58
C THR A 99 -9.86 -9.72 1.28
N LEU A 100 -9.81 -9.57 2.61
CA LEU A 100 -8.59 -9.75 3.39
C LEU A 100 -8.06 -11.18 3.30
N LEU A 101 -8.92 -12.19 3.45
CA LEU A 101 -8.52 -13.60 3.33
C LEU A 101 -7.94 -13.92 1.95
N ALA A 102 -8.55 -13.39 0.88
CA ALA A 102 -8.03 -13.55 -0.47
C ALA A 102 -6.63 -12.92 -0.62
N ALA A 103 -6.44 -11.72 -0.06
CA ALA A 103 -5.14 -11.05 -0.09
C ALA A 103 -4.08 -11.77 0.75
N LEU A 104 -4.42 -12.29 1.93
CA LEU A 104 -3.51 -13.04 2.79
C LEU A 104 -3.13 -14.42 2.21
N ALA A 105 -3.98 -14.99 1.35
CA ALA A 105 -3.66 -16.24 0.64
C ALA A 105 -2.54 -16.05 -0.41
N GLU A 106 -2.36 -14.82 -0.91
CA GLU A 106 -1.32 -14.46 -1.86
C GLU A 106 0.03 -14.25 -1.14
N ARG A 107 0.78 -15.33 -0.92
CA ARG A 107 2.10 -15.32 -0.24
C ARG A 107 3.16 -14.38 -0.82
N SER A 108 2.90 -13.81 -1.98
CA SER A 108 3.80 -12.91 -2.70
C SER A 108 3.55 -11.42 -2.42
N LEU A 109 2.55 -11.10 -1.60
CA LEU A 109 2.24 -9.74 -1.18
C LEU A 109 1.89 -9.70 0.32
N SER A 110 2.08 -8.54 0.92
CA SER A 110 1.65 -8.21 2.27
C SER A 110 0.50 -7.20 2.17
N PRO A 111 -0.75 -7.56 2.52
CA PRO A 111 -1.85 -6.60 2.48
C PRO A 111 -1.68 -5.54 3.58
N VAL A 112 -1.96 -4.30 3.21
CA VAL A 112 -2.03 -3.16 4.11
C VAL A 112 -3.50 -2.88 4.42
N LEU A 113 -3.86 -2.97 5.70
CA LEU A 113 -5.13 -2.45 6.21
C LEU A 113 -4.93 -0.99 6.60
N GLY A 114 -5.46 -0.08 5.79
CA GLY A 114 -5.61 1.31 6.15
C GLY A 114 -6.70 1.50 7.20
N SER A 115 -6.38 2.21 8.27
CA SER A 115 -7.29 2.53 9.38
C SER A 115 -8.47 3.41 8.95
N GLU A 116 -8.28 4.28 7.96
CA GLU A 116 -9.34 5.13 7.39
C GLU A 116 -10.41 4.32 6.62
N SER A 117 -10.04 3.12 6.17
CA SER A 117 -10.92 2.19 5.45
C SER A 117 -11.70 1.26 6.39
N GLN A 118 -11.40 1.26 7.70
CA GLN A 118 -12.04 0.36 8.66
C GLN A 118 -13.25 0.99 9.35
N ARG A 119 -14.25 0.17 9.67
CA ARG A 119 -15.45 0.57 10.45
C ARG A 119 -15.35 0.22 11.93
N ASP A 120 -14.59 -0.82 12.24
CA ASP A 120 -14.36 -1.36 13.58
C ASP A 120 -12.98 -2.04 13.63
N ASP A 121 -12.68 -2.72 14.73
CA ASP A 121 -11.42 -3.42 14.96
C ASP A 121 -11.48 -4.94 14.72
N MET A 122 -12.59 -5.47 14.18
CA MET A 122 -12.81 -6.90 14.08
C MET A 122 -11.77 -7.61 13.21
N LEU A 123 -11.41 -7.01 12.07
CA LEU A 123 -10.39 -7.59 11.18
C LEU A 123 -9.03 -7.67 11.87
N LEU A 124 -8.61 -6.62 12.59
CA LEU A 124 -7.36 -6.68 13.34
C LEU A 124 -7.43 -7.71 14.47
N ARG A 125 -8.49 -7.71 15.28
CA ARG A 125 -8.64 -8.73 16.35
C ARG A 125 -8.53 -10.14 15.81
N ARG A 126 -9.06 -10.38 14.61
CA ARG A 126 -9.06 -11.71 13.97
C ARG A 126 -7.71 -12.08 13.35
N PHE A 127 -7.02 -11.12 12.73
CA PHE A 127 -5.86 -11.38 11.86
C PHE A 127 -4.53 -10.79 12.35
N ARG A 128 -4.48 -10.14 13.53
CA ARG A 128 -3.25 -9.50 14.08
C ARG A 128 -2.03 -10.41 14.13
N ASP A 129 -2.22 -11.71 14.33
CA ASP A 129 -1.13 -12.68 14.42
C ASP A 129 -0.62 -13.15 13.05
N HIS A 130 -1.23 -12.70 11.95
CA HIS A 130 -0.79 -13.06 10.60
C HIS A 130 0.52 -12.33 10.26
N PRO A 131 1.59 -13.05 9.85
CA PRO A 131 2.93 -12.47 9.68
C PRO A 131 3.02 -11.43 8.54
N ASP A 132 2.17 -11.57 7.53
CA ASP A 132 2.17 -10.70 6.36
C ASP A 132 1.20 -9.52 6.46
N LEU A 133 0.41 -9.44 7.52
CA LEU A 133 -0.52 -8.33 7.70
C LEU A 133 0.23 -7.06 8.10
N ILE A 134 -0.11 -5.95 7.46
CA ILE A 134 0.39 -4.62 7.78
C ILE A 134 -0.80 -3.74 8.17
N LEU A 135 -0.67 -3.00 9.27
CA LEU A 135 -1.59 -1.93 9.64
C LEU A 135 -1.01 -0.59 9.23
N SER A 136 -1.76 0.23 8.50
CA SER A 136 -1.49 1.66 8.33
C SER A 136 -2.35 2.44 9.32
N LEU A 137 -1.70 3.22 10.19
CA LEU A 137 -2.36 4.23 11.02
C LEU A 137 -2.35 5.55 10.26
N ASP A 138 -3.52 6.02 9.87
CA ASP A 138 -3.67 7.11 8.92
C ASP A 138 -4.12 8.39 9.61
N PHE A 139 -3.50 9.50 9.21
CA PHE A 139 -3.71 10.81 9.81
C PHE A 139 -3.94 11.86 8.73
N VAL A 140 -4.89 12.76 8.95
CA VAL A 140 -5.03 14.01 8.20
C VAL A 140 -4.57 15.16 9.10
N GLY A 141 -3.36 15.66 8.87
CA GLY A 141 -2.69 16.52 9.85
C GLY A 141 -2.46 15.74 11.14
N ASP A 142 -2.92 16.28 12.28
CA ASP A 142 -2.82 15.63 13.59
C ASP A 142 -4.04 14.76 13.94
N SER A 143 -5.02 14.65 13.02
CA SER A 143 -6.27 13.92 13.26
C SER A 143 -6.18 12.51 12.72
N PHE A 144 -6.27 11.51 13.61
CA PHE A 144 -6.39 10.10 13.25
C PHE A 144 -7.67 9.81 12.46
N CYS A 145 -7.58 8.93 11.46
CA CYS A 145 -8.68 8.50 10.61
C CYS A 145 -8.96 7.01 10.86
N GLY A 146 -10.16 6.69 11.32
CA GLY A 146 -10.58 5.30 11.58
C GLY A 146 -11.17 5.09 12.97
N PRO A 147 -11.49 3.83 13.33
CA PRO A 147 -11.99 3.47 14.65
C PRO A 147 -10.93 3.73 15.73
N ARG A 148 -11.31 4.45 16.79
CA ARG A 148 -10.37 4.86 17.86
C ARG A 148 -9.66 3.70 18.53
N SER A 149 -10.31 2.54 18.65
CA SER A 149 -9.68 1.33 19.19
C SER A 149 -8.44 0.90 18.41
N LEU A 150 -8.36 1.17 17.09
CA LEU A 150 -7.16 0.88 16.30
C LEU A 150 -5.95 1.73 16.73
N LEU A 151 -6.16 2.93 17.28
CA LEU A 151 -5.09 3.79 17.78
C LEU A 151 -4.81 3.55 19.27
N GLU A 152 -5.86 3.30 20.05
CA GLU A 152 -5.83 3.27 21.52
C GLU A 152 -5.50 1.89 22.12
N GLU A 153 -5.65 0.80 21.35
CA GLU A 153 -5.34 -0.58 21.78
C GLU A 153 -4.16 -1.18 20.96
N PRO A 154 -2.89 -0.82 21.22
CA PRO A 154 -1.73 -1.35 20.50
C PRO A 154 -1.56 -2.87 20.54
N GLU A 155 -2.19 -3.55 21.50
CA GLU A 155 -2.28 -5.02 21.58
C GLU A 155 -3.05 -5.65 20.41
N LEU A 156 -3.77 -4.85 19.62
CA LEU A 156 -4.42 -5.26 18.38
C LEU A 156 -3.51 -5.18 17.18
N TRP A 157 -2.37 -4.50 17.29
CA TRP A 157 -1.53 -4.23 16.14
C TRP A 157 -0.84 -5.52 15.67
N PRO A 158 -0.79 -5.73 14.34
CA PRO A 158 0.04 -6.78 13.79
C PRO A 158 1.52 -6.43 13.97
N GLN A 159 2.40 -7.38 13.65
CA GLN A 159 3.85 -7.18 13.79
C GLN A 159 4.40 -6.00 12.97
N LYS A 160 3.75 -5.69 11.84
CA LYS A 160 4.13 -4.61 10.94
C LYS A 160 3.09 -3.49 11.02
N VAL A 161 3.50 -2.33 11.53
CA VAL A 161 2.69 -1.10 11.57
C VAL A 161 3.44 0.00 10.85
N ILE A 162 2.73 0.73 10.00
CA ILE A 162 3.18 1.97 9.38
C ILE A 162 2.30 3.13 9.86
N VAL A 163 2.84 4.34 9.81
CA VAL A 163 2.10 5.57 10.09
C VAL A 163 2.13 6.42 8.83
N MET A 164 0.95 6.83 8.38
CA MET A 164 0.76 7.56 7.13
C MET A 164 0.11 8.91 7.43
N THR A 165 0.66 9.98 6.85
CA THR A 165 -0.04 11.27 6.79
C THR A 165 -0.68 11.42 5.43
N LEU A 166 -2.00 11.30 5.39
CA LEU A 166 -2.80 11.53 4.20
C LEU A 166 -2.83 13.02 3.86
N ALA A 167 -2.82 13.32 2.57
CA ALA A 167 -3.08 14.67 2.12
C ALA A 167 -4.51 15.08 2.50
N LYS A 168 -4.71 16.32 2.96
CA LYS A 168 -6.05 16.89 3.11
C LYS A 168 -6.74 16.82 1.74
N GLY A 169 -7.82 16.05 1.63
CA GLY A 169 -8.74 16.15 0.50
C GLY A 169 -9.20 17.60 0.41
N GLY A 170 -8.84 18.27 -0.68
CA GLY A 170 -9.19 19.67 -0.93
C GLY A 170 -10.45 19.84 -1.75
#